data_AF-A0A6C1RZ64-F1
#
_entry.id   AF-A0A6C1RZ64-F1
#
_cell.length_a   1.000
_cell.length_b   1.000
_cell.length_c   1.000
_cell.angle_alpha   90.00
_cell.angle_beta   90.00
_cell.angle_gamma   90.00
#
_symmetry.space_group_name_H-M   'P 1'
#
loop_
_entity.id
_entity.type
_entity.pdbx_description
1 polymer ?
#
loop_
_entity_poly.entity_id
_entity_poly.type
_entity_poly.pdbx_seq_one_letter_code
_entity_poly.pdbx_strand_id
1 'polypeptide(L)'
;MSSKENNMTTKEFWKKYTKENILDIFDITCEFFSGELPADFLEEYDVAEVILETKGHHVSAKKFDRVLKFLNLIREKHPELYQENFQYLDDFLVDYYCFHGDTEKVRAAFANFMNDPLQDYDMFFISFKKLLFYQYTDLIDKAITDNFDDVAGSDELWGSPEYDLAICKLYSELEGFWERDRNLFPKDQLIKVLERYGFDLDEKLLLSIEQGVFSDVCNKEFLEDIFINDRLIFRFKLQWCFTKYMKGKGVGFALSGRIFEKMLPYWEASIKKKKPSIELYFSIHPLKFEKHFADLSGNFTYDNKPEMAAVLWGCVYIYDYLLSIGLISREVYEKFIIQSRRLKGLVIGQFTPYLWEYDFVHSWGLPDSIDEAEFTEEQKIFRKSIDFKRNDFNELKKEISAELASIGALSDYIEEGGKSQEAVMDLSELEDFYTPFGEDDEPDDEFDDYDETDTDFEDTGDNEPTETWPKVGRNDPCPCGSGKKYKKCCL
;
A
#
# COMPACT_ATOMS: atom_id res chain seq x y z
N MET A 1 54.11 -8.48 18.95
CA MET A 1 53.63 -7.18 18.44
C MET A 1 52.39 -6.84 19.25
N SER A 2 52.45 -5.77 20.03
CA SER A 2 51.40 -5.33 20.94
C SER A 2 50.21 -4.83 20.13
N SER A 3 49.07 -5.52 20.21
CA SER A 3 47.77 -4.93 19.87
C SER A 3 47.53 -3.81 20.86
N LYS A 4 47.55 -2.55 20.40
CA LYS A 4 46.97 -1.47 21.20
C LYS A 4 45.47 -1.72 21.20
N GLU A 5 44.94 -2.26 22.30
CA GLU A 5 43.53 -2.11 22.63
C GLU A 5 43.27 -0.60 22.68
N ASN A 6 42.71 -0.08 21.60
CA ASN A 6 42.29 1.31 21.53
C ASN A 6 40.94 1.38 22.22
N ASN A 7 40.93 1.22 23.55
CA ASN A 7 39.70 1.29 24.35
C ASN A 7 39.22 2.74 24.40
N MET A 8 38.45 3.13 23.38
CA MET A 8 37.73 4.39 23.35
C MET A 8 36.80 4.45 24.55
N THR A 9 36.88 5.52 25.33
CA THR A 9 36.01 5.69 26.51
C THR A 9 34.59 6.06 26.10
N THR A 10 33.61 5.75 26.94
CA THR A 10 32.20 6.14 26.78
C THR A 10 32.03 7.62 26.43
N LYS A 11 32.74 8.50 27.16
CA LYS A 11 32.71 9.96 26.93
C LYS A 11 33.31 10.37 25.59
N GLU A 12 34.35 9.68 25.14
CA GLU A 12 34.97 9.95 23.83
C GLU A 12 34.05 9.52 22.70
N PHE A 13 33.46 8.33 22.79
CA PHE A 13 32.48 7.84 21.82
C PHE A 13 31.26 8.76 21.74
N TRP A 14 30.63 9.07 22.88
CA TRP A 14 29.43 9.92 22.92
C TRP A 14 29.67 11.32 22.35
N LYS A 15 30.84 11.90 22.64
CA LYS A 15 31.23 13.20 22.07
C LYS A 15 31.35 13.15 20.54
N LYS A 16 31.81 12.03 19.97
CA LYS A 16 31.85 11.85 18.51
C LYS A 16 30.44 11.66 17.96
N TYR A 17 29.67 10.74 18.55
CA TYR A 17 28.29 10.44 18.16
C TYR A 17 27.42 11.69 18.06
N THR A 18 27.48 12.57 19.06
CA THR A 18 26.65 13.79 19.12
C THR A 18 27.15 14.98 18.29
N LYS A 19 28.37 14.94 17.75
CA LYS A 19 29.00 16.11 17.08
C LYS A 19 29.41 15.87 15.64
N GLU A 20 29.66 14.62 15.27
CA GLU A 20 30.09 14.23 13.94
C GLU A 20 28.91 13.59 13.19
N ASN A 21 28.98 13.57 11.86
CA ASN A 21 27.94 12.91 11.07
C ASN A 21 27.99 11.39 11.31
N ILE A 22 26.86 10.77 11.62
CA ILE A 22 26.72 9.32 11.87
C ILE A 22 27.30 8.48 10.72
N LEU A 23 27.18 8.96 9.48
CA LEU A 23 27.73 8.29 8.30
C LEU A 23 29.26 8.23 8.27
N ASP A 24 29.92 9.21 8.90
CA ASP A 24 31.38 9.36 8.91
C ASP A 24 32.02 8.59 10.07
N ILE A 25 31.30 8.42 11.18
CA ILE A 25 31.77 7.68 12.37
C ILE A 25 31.37 6.20 12.37
N PHE A 26 30.88 5.67 11.25
CA PHE A 26 30.39 4.29 11.17
C PHE A 26 31.41 3.24 11.65
N ASP A 27 32.66 3.34 11.20
CA ASP A 27 33.69 2.36 11.60
C ASP A 27 34.07 2.50 13.08
N ILE A 28 34.04 3.73 13.62
CA ILE A 28 34.23 3.99 15.05
C ILE A 28 33.09 3.35 15.86
N THR A 29 31.86 3.47 15.37
CA THR A 29 30.68 2.87 16.00
C THR A 29 30.78 1.35 15.99
N CYS A 30 31.15 0.75 14.84
CA CYS A 30 31.41 -0.69 14.78
C CYS A 30 32.52 -1.14 15.74
N GLU A 31 33.62 -0.38 15.84
CA GLU A 31 34.72 -0.70 16.77
C GLU A 31 34.23 -0.66 18.22
N PHE A 32 33.48 0.37 18.61
CA PHE A 32 32.93 0.53 19.95
C PHE A 32 31.99 -0.64 20.34
N PHE A 33 31.11 -1.05 19.42
CA PHE A 33 30.20 -2.18 19.62
C PHE A 33 30.85 -3.56 19.39
N SER A 34 32.14 -3.64 19.02
CA SER A 34 32.79 -4.94 18.76
C SER A 34 33.26 -5.68 20.01
N GLY A 35 33.44 -4.97 21.13
CA GLY A 35 33.78 -5.50 22.44
C GLY A 35 32.61 -5.44 23.43
N GLU A 36 32.89 -5.74 24.69
CA GLU A 36 31.93 -5.51 25.79
C GLU A 36 31.67 -4.00 25.94
N LEU A 37 30.40 -3.61 26.03
CA LEU A 37 30.03 -2.21 26.23
C LEU A 37 30.32 -1.78 27.67
N PRO A 38 30.90 -0.59 27.89
CA PRO A 38 31.13 -0.07 29.23
C PRO A 38 29.83 0.04 30.06
N ALA A 39 29.89 -0.31 31.35
CA ALA A 39 28.71 -0.26 32.23
C ALA A 39 28.11 1.16 32.33
N ASP A 40 28.95 2.20 32.36
CA ASP A 40 28.49 3.59 32.35
C ASP A 40 27.77 3.96 31.05
N PHE A 41 28.10 3.30 29.93
CA PHE A 41 27.38 3.50 28.68
C PHE A 41 25.97 2.90 28.75
N LEU A 42 25.84 1.67 29.26
CA LEU A 42 24.55 0.98 29.41
C LEU A 42 23.63 1.66 30.43
N GLU A 43 24.19 2.24 31.49
CA GLU A 43 23.43 2.85 32.58
C GLU A 43 23.04 4.32 32.33
N GLU A 44 23.89 5.10 31.66
CA GLU A 44 23.72 6.56 31.54
C GLU A 44 23.26 7.03 30.15
N TYR A 45 23.27 6.16 29.13
CA TYR A 45 22.99 6.54 27.74
C TYR A 45 21.92 5.68 27.08
N ASP A 46 21.24 6.27 26.10
CA ASP A 46 20.28 5.55 25.26
C ASP A 46 21.02 4.76 24.17
N VAL A 47 21.33 3.50 24.49
CA VAL A 47 22.05 2.62 23.57
C VAL A 47 21.16 2.20 22.39
N ALA A 48 19.86 2.08 22.62
CA ALA A 48 18.89 1.77 21.58
C ALA A 48 18.87 2.89 20.52
N GLU A 49 18.82 4.15 20.94
CA GLU A 49 18.91 5.31 20.04
C GLU A 49 20.15 5.22 19.14
N VAL A 50 21.33 4.92 19.70
CA VAL A 50 22.57 4.80 18.91
C VAL A 50 22.47 3.70 17.86
N ILE A 51 21.89 2.55 18.20
CA ILE A 51 21.72 1.43 17.27
C ILE A 51 20.74 1.83 16.15
N LEU A 52 19.58 2.36 16.52
CA LEU A 52 18.50 2.72 15.60
C LEU A 52 18.91 3.85 14.66
N GLU A 53 19.55 4.90 15.17
CA GLU A 53 20.04 6.02 14.37
C GLU A 53 21.19 5.60 13.45
N THR A 54 22.10 4.72 13.92
CA THR A 54 23.16 4.17 13.06
C THR A 54 22.57 3.38 11.90
N LYS A 55 21.56 2.52 12.14
CA LYS A 55 20.81 1.83 11.09
C LYS A 55 20.12 2.84 10.17
N GLY A 56 19.26 3.70 10.73
CA GLY A 56 18.37 4.60 10.01
C GLY A 56 19.11 5.52 9.04
N HIS A 57 20.13 6.23 9.52
CA HIS A 57 20.93 7.11 8.66
C HIS A 57 21.60 6.36 7.51
N HIS A 58 22.07 5.12 7.73
CA HIS A 58 22.70 4.33 6.68
C HIS A 58 21.70 3.74 5.68
N VAL A 59 20.48 3.42 6.12
CA VAL A 59 19.35 3.06 5.23
C VAL A 59 18.99 4.25 4.34
N SER A 60 18.77 5.44 4.91
CA SER A 60 18.45 6.65 4.14
C SER A 60 19.56 7.02 3.14
N ALA A 61 20.82 6.76 3.48
CA ALA A 61 21.97 6.98 2.61
C ALA A 61 22.22 5.86 1.57
N LYS A 62 21.35 4.84 1.51
CA LYS A 62 21.48 3.63 0.66
C LYS A 62 22.82 2.91 0.85
N LYS A 63 23.35 2.89 2.08
CA LYS A 63 24.59 2.18 2.44
C LYS A 63 24.26 0.82 3.04
N PHE A 64 23.50 -0.01 2.33
CA PHE A 64 22.94 -1.25 2.87
C PHE A 64 23.98 -2.26 3.35
N ASP A 65 25.13 -2.38 2.68
CA ASP A 65 26.23 -3.24 3.16
C ASP A 65 26.69 -2.87 4.58
N ARG A 66 26.67 -1.57 4.92
CA ARG A 66 27.00 -1.09 6.27
C ARG A 66 25.89 -1.43 7.27
N VAL A 67 24.64 -1.31 6.87
CA VAL A 67 23.49 -1.72 7.69
C VAL A 67 23.60 -3.21 8.01
N LEU A 68 23.75 -4.06 7.00
CA LEU A 68 23.89 -5.51 7.18
C LEU A 68 25.09 -5.87 8.07
N LYS A 69 26.26 -5.22 7.85
CA LYS A 69 27.45 -5.40 8.70
C LYS A 69 27.16 -5.05 10.15
N PHE A 70 26.51 -3.92 10.40
CA PHE A 70 26.24 -3.44 11.75
C PHE A 70 25.19 -4.29 12.47
N LEU A 71 24.08 -4.64 11.80
CA LEU A 71 23.06 -5.50 12.40
C LEU A 71 23.61 -6.89 12.76
N ASN A 72 24.45 -7.49 11.90
CA ASN A 72 25.13 -8.74 12.23
C ASN A 72 26.08 -8.58 13.42
N LEU A 73 26.81 -7.47 13.51
CA LEU A 73 27.67 -7.18 14.66
C LEU A 73 26.86 -7.13 15.96
N ILE A 74 25.76 -6.38 15.99
CA ILE A 74 24.91 -6.27 17.19
C ILE A 74 24.33 -7.65 17.54
N ARG A 75 23.82 -8.40 16.56
CA ARG A 75 23.26 -9.75 16.78
C ARG A 75 24.29 -10.72 17.39
N GLU A 76 25.55 -10.65 16.95
CA GLU A 76 26.62 -11.55 17.41
C GLU A 76 27.22 -11.13 18.76
N LYS A 77 27.35 -9.82 19.01
CA LYS A 77 28.07 -9.29 20.18
C LYS A 77 27.16 -8.86 21.32
N HIS A 78 25.96 -8.39 20.99
CA HIS A 78 24.99 -7.82 21.91
C HIS A 78 23.59 -8.39 21.64
N PRO A 79 23.39 -9.71 21.72
CA PRO A 79 22.12 -10.35 21.36
C PRO A 79 20.93 -9.87 22.21
N GLU A 80 21.16 -9.48 23.46
CA GLU A 80 20.12 -8.90 24.34
C GLU A 80 19.63 -7.55 23.80
N LEU A 81 20.55 -6.64 23.46
CA LEU A 81 20.20 -5.35 22.84
C LEU A 81 19.54 -5.53 21.46
N TYR A 82 19.96 -6.55 20.69
CA TYR A 82 19.30 -6.89 19.44
C TYR A 82 17.85 -7.30 19.69
N GLN A 83 17.62 -8.22 20.65
CA GLN A 83 16.30 -8.75 20.96
C GLN A 83 15.37 -7.65 21.50
N GLU A 84 15.85 -6.75 22.35
CA GLU A 84 15.04 -5.62 22.86
C GLU A 84 14.52 -4.69 21.76
N ASN A 85 15.19 -4.66 20.60
CA ASN A 85 14.90 -3.71 19.52
C ASN A 85 14.57 -4.40 18.19
N PHE A 86 14.36 -5.73 18.18
CA PHE A 86 14.33 -6.51 16.94
C PHE A 86 13.29 -5.97 15.95
N GLN A 87 12.16 -5.47 16.43
CA GLN A 87 11.06 -4.94 15.62
C GLN A 87 11.49 -3.80 14.70
N TYR A 88 12.47 -3.00 15.12
CA TYR A 88 13.02 -1.88 14.34
C TYR A 88 14.33 -2.22 13.64
N LEU A 89 14.83 -3.45 13.76
CA LEU A 89 16.04 -3.91 13.09
C LEU A 89 15.70 -4.89 11.96
N ASP A 90 14.78 -5.81 12.23
CA ASP A 90 14.38 -6.88 11.34
C ASP A 90 13.41 -6.42 10.24
N ASP A 91 12.62 -5.35 10.46
CA ASP A 91 11.75 -4.71 9.47
C ASP A 91 12.47 -4.42 8.14
N PHE A 92 13.64 -3.77 8.24
CA PHE A 92 14.49 -3.46 7.10
C PHE A 92 15.02 -4.72 6.43
N LEU A 93 15.36 -5.74 7.22
CA LEU A 93 15.87 -7.00 6.68
C LEU A 93 14.77 -7.75 5.92
N VAL A 94 13.53 -7.71 6.40
CA VAL A 94 12.36 -8.25 5.68
C VAL A 94 12.22 -7.56 4.33
N ASP A 95 12.16 -6.23 4.29
CA ASP A 95 12.05 -5.47 3.04
C ASP A 95 13.21 -5.76 2.08
N TYR A 96 14.44 -5.66 2.59
CA TYR A 96 15.65 -5.85 1.81
C TYR A 96 15.72 -7.26 1.21
N TYR A 97 15.49 -8.31 2.01
CA TYR A 97 15.58 -9.68 1.51
C TYR A 97 14.38 -10.10 0.67
N CYS A 98 13.19 -9.53 0.89
CA CYS A 98 12.05 -9.71 0.00
C CYS A 98 12.36 -9.18 -1.40
N PHE A 99 12.88 -7.94 -1.50
CA PHE A 99 13.28 -7.34 -2.78
C PHE A 99 14.34 -8.18 -3.52
N HIS A 100 15.32 -8.75 -2.79
CA HIS A 100 16.36 -9.60 -3.39
C HIS A 100 15.92 -11.04 -3.66
N GLY A 101 14.73 -11.45 -3.22
CA GLY A 101 14.23 -12.82 -3.37
C GLY A 101 15.01 -13.88 -2.59
N ASP A 102 15.65 -13.51 -1.47
CA ASP A 102 16.45 -14.44 -0.64
C ASP A 102 15.56 -15.09 0.43
N THR A 103 14.86 -16.17 0.05
CA THR A 103 13.85 -16.82 0.91
C THR A 103 14.37 -17.24 2.28
N GLU A 104 15.59 -17.77 2.36
CA GLU A 104 16.16 -18.20 3.65
C GLU A 104 16.43 -17.00 4.56
N LYS A 105 16.93 -15.90 4.00
CA LYS A 105 17.15 -14.68 4.78
C LYS A 105 15.86 -13.96 5.13
N VAL A 106 14.81 -14.04 4.31
CA VAL A 106 13.47 -13.55 4.67
C VAL A 106 12.93 -14.32 5.87
N ARG A 107 13.02 -15.66 5.87
CA ARG A 107 12.61 -16.49 7.02
C ARG A 107 13.41 -16.15 8.28
N ALA A 108 14.71 -15.92 8.15
CA ALA A 108 15.56 -15.54 9.27
C ALA A 108 15.22 -14.14 9.81
N ALA A 109 14.97 -13.16 8.93
CA ALA A 109 14.59 -11.81 9.31
C ALA A 109 13.23 -11.78 10.01
N PHE A 110 12.25 -12.57 9.56
CA PHE A 110 10.92 -12.63 10.17
C PHE A 110 10.84 -13.53 11.41
N ALA A 111 11.93 -14.20 11.80
CA ALA A 111 11.90 -15.20 12.87
C ALA A 111 11.55 -14.60 14.23
N ASN A 112 12.09 -13.42 14.57
CA ASN A 112 11.81 -12.79 15.86
C ASN A 112 10.35 -12.31 15.94
N PHE A 113 9.80 -11.76 14.86
CA PHE A 113 8.38 -11.42 14.75
C PHE A 113 7.48 -12.63 15.02
N MET A 114 7.83 -13.82 14.51
CA MET A 114 7.08 -15.05 14.83
C MET A 114 7.28 -15.53 16.26
N ASN A 115 8.45 -15.31 16.86
CA ASN A 115 8.75 -15.80 18.22
C ASN A 115 8.12 -14.90 19.30
N ASP A 116 8.01 -13.59 19.03
CA ASP A 116 7.48 -12.61 19.98
C ASP A 116 6.64 -11.54 19.25
N PRO A 117 5.46 -11.91 18.72
CA PRO A 117 4.63 -10.99 17.93
C PRO A 117 3.99 -9.86 18.77
N LEU A 118 3.94 -10.02 20.10
CA LEU A 118 3.30 -9.05 21.00
C LEU A 118 4.24 -7.94 21.47
N GLN A 119 5.56 -8.11 21.34
CA GLN A 119 6.52 -7.05 21.65
C GLN A 119 6.22 -5.74 20.89
N ASP A 120 5.84 -5.87 19.61
CA ASP A 120 5.31 -4.77 18.80
C ASP A 120 4.45 -5.37 17.67
N TYR A 121 3.15 -5.52 17.93
CA TYR A 121 2.22 -6.15 16.99
C TYR A 121 2.05 -5.35 15.70
N ASP A 122 2.14 -4.02 15.77
CA ASP A 122 2.03 -3.17 14.58
C ASP A 122 3.21 -3.43 13.64
N MET A 123 4.43 -3.53 14.18
CA MET A 123 5.62 -3.87 13.40
C MET A 123 5.60 -5.33 12.89
N PHE A 124 5.08 -6.27 13.68
CA PHE A 124 4.78 -7.63 13.22
C PHE A 124 3.85 -7.59 12.01
N PHE A 125 2.75 -6.85 12.11
CA PHE A 125 1.73 -6.82 11.07
C PHE A 125 2.20 -6.08 9.80
N ILE A 126 2.98 -5.01 9.93
CA ILE A 126 3.66 -4.35 8.81
C ILE A 126 4.53 -5.37 8.04
N SER A 127 5.39 -6.10 8.76
CA SER A 127 6.27 -7.11 8.18
C SER A 127 5.49 -8.29 7.59
N PHE A 128 4.41 -8.72 8.24
CA PHE A 128 3.49 -9.73 7.74
C PHE A 128 2.85 -9.32 6.40
N LYS A 129 2.39 -8.07 6.28
CA LYS A 129 1.83 -7.54 5.03
C LYS A 129 2.88 -7.53 3.91
N LYS A 130 4.14 -7.19 4.21
CA LYS A 130 5.23 -7.29 3.23
C LYS A 130 5.41 -8.71 2.71
N LEU A 131 5.42 -9.70 3.59
CA LEU A 131 5.45 -11.10 3.19
C LEU A 131 4.25 -11.47 2.32
N LEU A 132 3.05 -10.97 2.65
CA LEU A 132 1.83 -11.17 1.86
C LEU A 132 1.95 -10.59 0.46
N PHE A 133 2.45 -9.36 0.32
CA PHE A 133 2.61 -8.69 -0.96
C PHE A 133 3.62 -9.41 -1.88
N TYR A 134 4.69 -9.94 -1.30
CA TYR A 134 5.67 -10.80 -1.99
C TYR A 134 5.26 -12.28 -2.07
N GLN A 135 4.07 -12.64 -1.57
CA GLN A 135 3.49 -13.98 -1.65
C GLN A 135 4.32 -15.09 -0.99
N TYR A 136 4.94 -14.82 0.16
CA TYR A 136 5.58 -15.83 1.02
C TYR A 136 4.53 -16.67 1.78
N THR A 137 3.62 -17.31 1.05
CA THR A 137 2.41 -17.97 1.56
C THR A 137 2.68 -18.99 2.66
N ASP A 138 3.69 -19.85 2.49
CA ASP A 138 4.05 -20.85 3.51
C ASP A 138 4.51 -20.22 4.84
N LEU A 139 5.23 -19.09 4.75
CA LEU A 139 5.72 -18.39 5.94
C LEU A 139 4.58 -17.67 6.65
N ILE A 140 3.67 -17.07 5.88
CA ILE A 140 2.44 -16.44 6.38
C ILE A 140 1.55 -17.47 7.08
N ASP A 141 1.31 -18.62 6.45
CA ASP A 141 0.46 -19.67 7.03
C ASP A 141 1.04 -20.21 8.33
N LYS A 142 2.37 -20.36 8.38
CA LYS A 142 3.09 -20.72 9.60
C LYS A 142 2.93 -19.66 10.69
N ALA A 143 3.15 -18.38 10.36
CA ALA A 143 3.01 -17.28 11.31
C ALA A 143 1.60 -17.21 11.91
N ILE A 144 0.57 -17.34 11.07
CA ILE A 144 -0.83 -17.41 11.55
C ILE A 144 -1.01 -18.62 12.48
N THR A 145 -0.54 -19.80 12.07
CA THR A 145 -0.74 -21.04 12.85
C THR A 145 -0.07 -21.00 14.23
N ASP A 146 1.09 -20.37 14.32
CA ASP A 146 1.89 -20.30 15.54
C ASP A 146 1.45 -19.17 16.46
N ASN A 147 0.99 -18.03 15.92
CA ASN A 147 0.75 -16.82 16.69
C ASN A 147 -0.73 -16.49 16.93
N PHE A 148 -1.67 -17.16 16.24
CA PHE A 148 -3.09 -16.79 16.32
C PHE A 148 -3.65 -16.80 17.75
N ASP A 149 -3.37 -17.85 18.52
CA ASP A 149 -3.94 -18.00 19.87
C ASP A 149 -3.41 -16.90 20.82
N ASP A 150 -2.13 -16.52 20.68
CA ASP A 150 -1.52 -15.44 21.47
C ASP A 150 -2.11 -14.07 21.12
N VAL A 151 -2.32 -13.80 19.83
CA VAL A 151 -2.92 -12.55 19.34
C VAL A 151 -4.39 -12.45 19.73
N ALA A 152 -5.18 -13.51 19.50
CA ALA A 152 -6.61 -13.53 19.81
C ALA A 152 -6.90 -13.51 21.32
N GLY A 153 -5.97 -14.00 22.14
CA GLY A 153 -6.08 -13.99 23.60
C GLY A 153 -5.53 -12.74 24.28
N SER A 154 -4.96 -11.79 23.53
CA SER A 154 -4.30 -10.61 24.11
C SER A 154 -5.28 -9.51 24.47
N ASP A 155 -5.29 -9.11 25.74
CA ASP A 155 -6.03 -7.93 26.23
C ASP A 155 -5.30 -6.60 25.90
N GLU A 156 -4.08 -6.66 25.36
CA GLU A 156 -3.24 -5.48 25.07
C GLU A 156 -3.53 -4.89 23.69
N LEU A 157 -4.11 -5.68 22.79
CA LEU A 157 -4.36 -5.28 21.41
C LEU A 157 -5.80 -4.78 21.22
N TRP A 158 -5.94 -3.70 20.44
CA TRP A 158 -7.22 -3.09 20.10
C TRP A 158 -7.64 -3.47 18.68
N GLY A 159 -8.94 -3.54 18.42
CA GLY A 159 -9.46 -3.59 17.05
C GLY A 159 -9.57 -4.98 16.41
N SER A 160 -9.63 -6.06 17.21
CA SER A 160 -9.74 -7.46 16.72
C SER A 160 -8.58 -7.87 15.78
N PRO A 161 -7.32 -7.71 16.21
CA PRO A 161 -6.12 -8.01 15.41
C PRO A 161 -6.10 -9.43 14.83
N GLU A 162 -6.74 -10.38 15.51
CA GLU A 162 -6.87 -11.77 15.11
C GLU A 162 -7.69 -11.94 13.83
N TYR A 163 -8.59 -11.01 13.51
CA TYR A 163 -9.42 -11.05 12.32
C TYR A 163 -8.59 -10.99 11.04
N ASP A 164 -7.57 -10.12 10.98
CA ASP A 164 -6.67 -10.01 9.82
C ASP A 164 -5.87 -11.32 9.58
N LEU A 165 -5.44 -11.99 10.64
CA LEU A 165 -4.75 -13.28 10.53
C LEU A 165 -5.71 -14.38 10.06
N ALA A 166 -6.89 -14.42 10.66
CA ALA A 166 -7.86 -15.44 10.37
C ALA A 166 -8.48 -15.30 8.97
N ILE A 167 -8.68 -14.08 8.46
CA ILE A 167 -9.16 -13.88 7.08
C ILE A 167 -8.09 -14.34 6.09
N CYS A 168 -6.80 -14.07 6.34
CA CYS A 168 -5.71 -14.60 5.53
C CYS A 168 -5.70 -16.13 5.56
N LYS A 169 -5.96 -16.75 6.72
CA LYS A 169 -6.07 -18.21 6.84
C LYS A 169 -7.23 -18.78 6.04
N LEU A 170 -8.40 -18.16 6.09
CA LEU A 170 -9.56 -18.53 5.25
C LEU A 170 -9.16 -18.55 3.77
N TYR A 171 -8.53 -17.49 3.27
CA TYR A 171 -8.10 -17.43 1.86
C TYR A 171 -7.07 -18.51 1.50
N SER A 172 -6.05 -18.73 2.35
CA SER A 172 -5.02 -19.75 2.14
C SER A 172 -5.60 -21.16 2.07
N GLU A 173 -6.53 -21.50 2.97
CA GLU A 173 -7.21 -22.80 2.97
C GLU A 173 -8.09 -22.97 1.72
N LEU A 174 -8.85 -21.94 1.35
CA LEU A 174 -9.67 -21.95 0.13
C LEU A 174 -8.82 -22.16 -1.12
N GLU A 175 -7.68 -21.48 -1.22
CA GLU A 175 -6.73 -21.65 -2.32
C GLU A 175 -6.21 -23.09 -2.38
N GLY A 176 -5.74 -23.63 -1.25
CA GLY A 176 -5.24 -25.00 -1.18
C GLY A 176 -6.31 -26.07 -1.47
N PHE A 177 -7.57 -25.82 -1.14
CA PHE A 177 -8.69 -26.68 -1.55
C PHE A 177 -8.96 -26.58 -3.05
N TRP A 178 -9.02 -25.36 -3.58
CA TRP A 178 -9.28 -25.09 -5.00
C TRP A 178 -8.19 -25.65 -5.92
N GLU A 179 -6.93 -25.59 -5.51
CA GLU A 179 -5.81 -26.16 -6.27
C GLU A 179 -5.84 -27.70 -6.31
N ARG A 180 -6.37 -28.35 -5.26
CA ARG A 180 -6.51 -29.81 -5.20
C ARG A 180 -7.65 -30.31 -6.07
N ASP A 181 -8.82 -29.69 -5.98
CA ASP A 181 -9.97 -29.98 -6.82
C ASP A 181 -10.83 -28.73 -7.02
N ARG A 182 -10.83 -28.20 -8.25
CA ARG A 182 -11.50 -26.95 -8.61
C ARG A 182 -13.03 -27.03 -8.57
N ASN A 183 -13.60 -28.23 -8.59
CA ASN A 183 -15.04 -28.45 -8.74
C ASN A 183 -15.70 -28.99 -7.46
N LEU A 184 -14.92 -29.26 -6.42
CA LEU A 184 -15.41 -29.86 -5.19
C LEU A 184 -15.14 -28.93 -4.01
N PHE A 185 -16.19 -28.32 -3.47
CA PHE A 185 -16.09 -27.52 -2.26
C PHE A 185 -16.05 -28.42 -1.01
N PRO A 186 -14.94 -28.47 -0.25
CA PRO A 186 -14.83 -29.35 0.91
C PRO A 186 -15.35 -28.65 2.18
N LYS A 187 -16.65 -28.32 2.19
CA LYS A 187 -17.36 -27.57 3.24
C LYS A 187 -16.98 -28.00 4.67
N ASP A 188 -17.14 -29.28 4.98
CA ASP A 188 -16.90 -29.81 6.34
C ASP A 188 -15.43 -29.71 6.76
N GLN A 189 -14.50 -29.82 5.80
CA GLN A 189 -13.06 -29.69 6.09
C GLN A 189 -12.71 -28.23 6.35
N LEU A 190 -13.26 -27.30 5.56
CA LEU A 190 -13.04 -25.87 5.76
C LEU A 190 -13.55 -25.42 7.14
N ILE A 191 -14.79 -25.78 7.49
CA ILE A 191 -15.37 -25.46 8.81
C ILE A 191 -14.46 -25.99 9.91
N LYS A 192 -14.08 -27.26 9.84
CA LYS A 192 -13.22 -27.89 10.85
C LYS A 192 -11.85 -27.21 11.00
N VAL A 193 -11.25 -26.75 9.91
CA VAL A 193 -9.96 -26.04 9.98
C VAL A 193 -10.14 -24.66 10.60
N LEU A 194 -11.22 -23.95 10.24
CA LEU A 194 -11.45 -22.58 10.69
C LEU A 194 -12.09 -22.44 12.07
N GLU A 195 -12.59 -23.53 12.66
CA GLU A 195 -13.06 -23.58 14.06
C GLU A 195 -12.01 -23.02 15.05
N ARG A 196 -10.71 -23.26 14.80
CA ARG A 196 -9.63 -22.72 15.64
C ARG A 196 -9.50 -21.19 15.53
N TYR A 197 -9.86 -20.63 14.40
CA TYR A 197 -9.58 -19.23 14.06
C TYR A 197 -10.77 -18.29 14.33
N GLY A 198 -11.76 -18.75 15.11
CA GLY A 198 -12.91 -17.92 15.52
C GLY A 198 -13.83 -17.50 14.38
N PHE A 199 -13.70 -18.09 13.18
CA PHE A 199 -14.57 -17.77 12.05
C PHE A 199 -15.90 -18.52 12.15
N ASP A 200 -17.00 -17.77 12.32
CA ASP A 200 -18.35 -18.29 12.12
C ASP A 200 -18.71 -18.22 10.63
N LEU A 201 -18.59 -19.35 9.95
CA LEU A 201 -19.00 -19.50 8.57
C LEU A 201 -20.50 -19.80 8.50
N ASP A 202 -21.32 -18.75 8.43
CA ASP A 202 -22.75 -18.94 8.24
C ASP A 202 -23.08 -19.61 6.88
N GLU A 203 -24.29 -20.17 6.76
CA GLU A 203 -24.69 -20.89 5.55
C GLU A 203 -24.69 -20.01 4.30
N LYS A 204 -24.90 -18.69 4.45
CA LYS A 204 -24.89 -17.76 3.32
C LYS A 204 -23.48 -17.54 2.80
N LEU A 205 -22.51 -17.34 3.70
CA LEU A 205 -21.10 -17.19 3.37
C LEU A 205 -20.56 -18.48 2.73
N LEU A 206 -20.88 -19.64 3.30
CA LEU A 206 -20.52 -20.95 2.74
C LEU A 206 -21.06 -21.14 1.32
N LEU A 207 -22.32 -20.79 1.09
CA LEU A 207 -22.93 -20.82 -0.24
C LEU A 207 -22.23 -19.84 -1.19
N SER A 208 -21.87 -18.64 -0.72
CA SER A 208 -21.15 -17.66 -1.55
C SER A 208 -19.76 -18.17 -1.97
N ILE A 209 -19.06 -18.87 -1.07
CA ILE A 209 -17.75 -19.49 -1.34
C ILE A 209 -17.90 -20.62 -2.34
N GLU A 210 -18.83 -21.55 -2.12
CA GLU A 210 -19.08 -22.67 -3.03
C GLU A 210 -19.34 -22.16 -4.45
N GLN A 211 -20.24 -21.19 -4.58
CA GLN A 211 -20.64 -20.70 -5.89
C GLN A 211 -19.60 -19.77 -6.54
N GLY A 212 -18.83 -19.02 -5.74
CA GLY A 212 -17.83 -18.05 -6.21
C GLY A 212 -16.49 -18.70 -6.52
N VAL A 213 -16.00 -19.59 -5.65
CA VAL A 213 -14.70 -20.28 -5.79
C VAL A 213 -14.84 -21.60 -6.57
N PHE A 214 -15.82 -22.45 -6.22
CA PHE A 214 -15.91 -23.83 -6.74
C PHE A 214 -16.94 -24.00 -7.86
N SER A 215 -17.42 -22.90 -8.44
CA SER A 215 -18.29 -22.92 -9.62
C SER A 215 -17.85 -21.92 -10.69
N ASP A 216 -18.19 -22.20 -11.94
CA ASP A 216 -17.87 -21.35 -13.10
C ASP A 216 -18.87 -20.20 -13.32
N VAL A 217 -19.85 -20.04 -12.43
CA VAL A 217 -20.95 -19.09 -12.61
C VAL A 217 -20.57 -17.70 -12.06
N CYS A 218 -19.74 -16.97 -12.82
CA CYS A 218 -19.44 -15.56 -12.54
C CYS A 218 -19.50 -14.70 -13.80
N ASN A 219 -20.72 -14.26 -14.13
CA ASN A 219 -21.02 -13.39 -15.26
C ASN A 219 -21.98 -12.27 -14.86
N LYS A 220 -22.13 -11.26 -15.72
CA LYS A 220 -23.03 -10.11 -15.51
C LYS A 220 -24.44 -10.49 -15.08
N GLU A 221 -25.13 -11.28 -15.89
CA GLU A 221 -26.56 -11.64 -15.68
C GLU A 221 -26.79 -12.23 -14.30
N PHE A 222 -25.87 -13.08 -13.85
CA PHE A 222 -25.94 -13.72 -12.56
C PHE A 222 -25.66 -12.75 -11.39
N LEU A 223 -24.70 -11.84 -11.55
CA LEU A 223 -24.29 -10.92 -10.49
C LEU A 223 -25.23 -9.70 -10.35
N GLU A 224 -25.84 -9.22 -11.43
CA GLU A 224 -26.74 -8.06 -11.39
C GLU A 224 -28.00 -8.31 -10.56
N ASP A 225 -28.58 -9.51 -10.61
CA ASP A 225 -29.73 -9.86 -9.79
C ASP A 225 -29.38 -9.83 -8.29
N ILE A 226 -28.26 -10.45 -7.92
CA ILE A 226 -27.76 -10.44 -6.53
C ILE A 226 -27.44 -9.02 -6.10
N PHE A 227 -26.85 -8.20 -6.98
CA PHE A 227 -26.56 -6.80 -6.71
C PHE A 227 -27.84 -6.02 -6.31
N ILE A 228 -28.98 -6.30 -6.92
CA ILE A 228 -30.23 -5.59 -6.59
C ILE A 228 -30.83 -6.08 -5.27
N ASN A 229 -30.69 -7.37 -4.98
CA ASN A 229 -31.43 -8.06 -3.92
C ASN A 229 -30.64 -8.23 -2.62
N ASP A 230 -29.32 -8.47 -2.68
CA ASP A 230 -28.44 -8.71 -1.53
C ASP A 230 -27.01 -8.21 -1.81
N ARG A 231 -26.74 -6.95 -1.46
CA ARG A 231 -25.43 -6.29 -1.65
C ARG A 231 -24.29 -7.02 -0.94
N LEU A 232 -24.54 -7.61 0.23
CA LEU A 232 -23.51 -8.32 1.00
C LEU A 232 -23.06 -9.58 0.26
N ILE A 233 -24.01 -10.39 -0.21
CA ILE A 233 -23.72 -11.61 -0.97
C ILE A 233 -23.11 -11.28 -2.33
N PHE A 234 -23.56 -10.21 -2.98
CA PHE A 234 -22.93 -9.71 -4.20
C PHE A 234 -21.43 -9.45 -4.00
N ARG A 235 -21.06 -8.72 -2.94
CA ARG A 235 -19.65 -8.39 -2.65
C ARG A 235 -18.81 -9.64 -2.46
N PHE A 236 -19.24 -10.54 -1.56
CA PHE A 236 -18.49 -11.76 -1.29
C PHE A 236 -18.32 -12.59 -2.56
N LYS A 237 -19.40 -12.78 -3.32
CA LYS A 237 -19.33 -13.59 -4.53
C LYS A 237 -18.42 -12.99 -5.59
N LEU A 238 -18.51 -11.68 -5.84
CA LEU A 238 -17.62 -11.00 -6.76
C LEU A 238 -16.15 -11.10 -6.32
N GLN A 239 -15.88 -10.94 -5.02
CA GLN A 239 -14.56 -11.08 -4.43
C GLN A 239 -13.98 -12.49 -4.65
N TRP A 240 -14.77 -13.54 -4.38
CA TRP A 240 -14.36 -14.93 -4.60
C TRP A 240 -14.08 -15.25 -6.07
N CYS A 241 -14.85 -14.69 -6.99
CA CYS A 241 -14.55 -14.88 -8.41
C CYS A 241 -13.27 -14.13 -8.83
N PHE A 242 -13.08 -12.92 -8.30
CA PHE A 242 -11.89 -12.13 -8.55
C PHE A 242 -10.62 -12.83 -8.06
N THR A 243 -10.62 -13.49 -6.89
CA THR A 243 -9.44 -14.23 -6.42
C THR A 243 -9.03 -15.36 -7.37
N LYS A 244 -9.97 -16.03 -8.02
CA LYS A 244 -9.66 -17.03 -9.08
C LYS A 244 -9.03 -16.40 -10.32
N TYR A 245 -9.57 -15.27 -10.76
CA TYR A 245 -9.02 -14.52 -11.88
C TYR A 245 -7.57 -14.12 -11.58
N MET A 246 -7.32 -13.57 -10.38
CA MET A 246 -5.99 -13.18 -9.93
C MET A 246 -5.01 -14.35 -9.78
N LYS A 247 -5.50 -15.55 -9.41
CA LYS A 247 -4.66 -16.76 -9.41
C LYS A 247 -4.13 -17.09 -10.80
N GLY A 248 -4.90 -16.81 -11.86
CA GLY A 248 -4.45 -16.88 -13.25
C GLY A 248 -3.36 -15.85 -13.60
N LYS A 249 -3.26 -14.76 -12.83
CA LYS A 249 -2.21 -13.74 -12.88
C LYS A 249 -1.06 -14.03 -11.91
N GLY A 250 -1.00 -15.23 -11.32
CA GLY A 250 0.06 -15.62 -10.38
C GLY A 250 -0.05 -14.94 -9.02
N VAL A 251 -1.23 -14.46 -8.64
CA VAL A 251 -1.49 -13.82 -7.35
C VAL A 251 -2.40 -14.70 -6.48
N GLY A 252 -1.93 -15.04 -5.27
CA GLY A 252 -2.65 -15.89 -4.33
C GLY A 252 -3.96 -15.28 -3.82
N PHE A 253 -4.82 -16.11 -3.26
CA PHE A 253 -6.16 -15.72 -2.84
C PHE A 253 -6.13 -14.70 -1.70
N ALA A 254 -5.21 -14.83 -0.75
CA ALA A 254 -5.14 -13.93 0.41
C ALA A 254 -4.81 -12.49 -0.02
N LEU A 255 -3.80 -12.32 -0.89
CA LEU A 255 -3.44 -11.01 -1.43
C LEU A 255 -4.57 -10.43 -2.30
N SER A 256 -5.16 -11.27 -3.17
CA SER A 256 -6.28 -10.87 -4.02
C SER A 256 -7.48 -10.40 -3.20
N GLY A 257 -7.83 -11.14 -2.16
CA GLY A 257 -8.91 -10.83 -1.23
C GLY A 257 -8.67 -9.48 -0.54
N ARG A 258 -7.45 -9.25 -0.05
CA ARG A 258 -7.06 -8.00 0.61
C ARG A 258 -7.15 -6.79 -0.34
N ILE A 259 -6.62 -6.92 -1.57
CA ILE A 259 -6.70 -5.85 -2.58
C ILE A 259 -8.16 -5.47 -2.85
N PHE A 260 -9.03 -6.47 -3.01
CA PHE A 260 -10.45 -6.24 -3.25
C PHE A 260 -11.15 -5.59 -2.05
N GLU A 261 -10.89 -6.11 -0.84
CA GLU A 261 -11.46 -5.59 0.40
C GLU A 261 -11.11 -4.11 0.63
N LYS A 262 -9.86 -3.72 0.36
CA LYS A 262 -9.43 -2.32 0.52
C LYS A 262 -10.08 -1.36 -0.46
N MET A 263 -10.63 -1.84 -1.58
CA MET A 263 -11.43 -1.03 -2.50
C MET A 263 -12.90 -0.89 -2.07
N LEU A 264 -13.42 -1.77 -1.20
CA LEU A 264 -14.82 -1.73 -0.77
C LEU A 264 -15.23 -0.39 -0.14
N PRO A 265 -14.46 0.22 0.79
CA PRO A 265 -14.82 1.51 1.37
C PRO A 265 -15.03 2.61 0.32
N TYR A 266 -14.22 2.61 -0.75
CA TYR A 266 -14.36 3.58 -1.83
C TYR A 266 -15.69 3.42 -2.57
N TRP A 267 -16.03 2.20 -2.99
CA TRP A 267 -17.28 1.95 -3.71
C TRP A 267 -18.51 2.15 -2.83
N GLU A 268 -18.45 1.79 -1.55
CA GLU A 268 -19.59 1.98 -0.65
C GLU A 268 -19.79 3.47 -0.30
N ALA A 269 -18.71 4.25 -0.16
CA ALA A 269 -18.80 5.69 0.08
C ALA A 269 -19.23 6.50 -1.17
N SER A 270 -19.07 5.95 -2.38
CA SER A 270 -19.43 6.64 -3.61
C SER A 270 -20.95 6.68 -3.84
N ILE A 271 -21.74 5.96 -3.04
CA ILE A 271 -23.18 5.75 -3.25
C ILE A 271 -24.01 6.50 -2.21
N LYS A 272 -24.69 7.57 -2.63
CA LYS A 272 -25.71 8.26 -1.82
C LYS A 272 -27.14 7.72 -2.04
N LYS A 273 -27.38 6.95 -3.11
CA LYS A 273 -28.72 6.49 -3.51
C LYS A 273 -29.05 5.12 -2.87
N LYS A 274 -30.31 4.92 -2.44
CA LYS A 274 -30.79 3.66 -1.85
C LYS A 274 -30.67 2.43 -2.77
N LYS A 275 -30.56 2.61 -4.10
CA LYS A 275 -30.36 1.55 -5.12
C LYS A 275 -29.62 2.10 -6.35
N PRO A 276 -28.28 2.21 -6.36
CA PRO A 276 -27.54 2.64 -7.55
C PRO A 276 -27.59 1.55 -8.63
N SER A 277 -27.30 1.90 -9.89
CA SER A 277 -26.93 0.90 -10.90
C SER A 277 -25.53 0.35 -10.61
N ILE A 278 -25.22 -0.83 -11.15
CA ILE A 278 -23.91 -1.44 -10.99
C ILE A 278 -22.79 -0.64 -11.68
N GLU A 279 -23.08 0.00 -12.82
CA GLU A 279 -22.17 0.94 -13.49
C GLU A 279 -21.82 2.13 -12.58
N LEU A 280 -22.83 2.71 -11.92
CA LEU A 280 -22.61 3.84 -11.01
C LEU A 280 -21.81 3.41 -9.77
N TYR A 281 -22.04 2.19 -9.26
CA TYR A 281 -21.30 1.61 -8.14
C TYR A 281 -19.78 1.55 -8.41
N PHE A 282 -19.38 1.17 -9.62
CA PHE A 282 -17.97 1.07 -10.03
C PHE A 282 -17.43 2.32 -10.72
N SER A 283 -18.21 3.39 -10.85
CA SER A 283 -17.76 4.64 -11.46
C SER A 283 -16.71 5.35 -10.59
N ILE A 284 -15.71 5.97 -11.24
CA ILE A 284 -14.63 6.68 -10.56
C ILE A 284 -14.90 8.19 -10.55
N HIS A 285 -14.86 8.77 -9.35
CA HIS A 285 -14.74 10.21 -9.16
C HIS A 285 -13.29 10.57 -8.80
N PRO A 286 -12.55 11.33 -9.64
CA PRO A 286 -11.10 11.54 -9.50
C PRO A 286 -10.66 11.97 -8.09
N LEU A 287 -11.21 13.06 -7.56
CA LEU A 287 -10.82 13.58 -6.24
C LEU A 287 -11.11 12.62 -5.08
N LYS A 288 -12.19 11.84 -5.16
CA LYS A 288 -12.51 10.86 -4.12
C LYS A 288 -11.59 9.64 -4.21
N PHE A 289 -11.20 9.27 -5.43
CA PHE A 289 -10.29 8.17 -5.67
C PHE A 289 -8.90 8.51 -5.15
N GLU A 290 -8.39 9.71 -5.45
CA GLU A 290 -7.15 10.23 -4.88
C GLU A 290 -7.19 10.26 -3.35
N LYS A 291 -8.26 10.82 -2.77
CA LYS A 291 -8.44 10.86 -1.31
C LYS A 291 -8.39 9.45 -0.70
N HIS A 292 -9.07 8.48 -1.30
CA HIS A 292 -9.06 7.11 -0.81
C HIS A 292 -7.64 6.52 -0.71
N PHE A 293 -6.79 6.77 -1.70
CA PHE A 293 -5.40 6.30 -1.65
C PHE A 293 -4.51 7.12 -0.71
N ALA A 294 -4.78 8.42 -0.56
CA ALA A 294 -4.13 9.23 0.47
C ALA A 294 -4.43 8.66 1.87
N ASP A 295 -5.70 8.38 2.16
CA ASP A 295 -6.14 7.78 3.43
C ASP A 295 -5.53 6.37 3.64
N LEU A 296 -5.40 5.57 2.57
CA LEU A 296 -4.74 4.26 2.63
C LEU A 296 -3.23 4.33 2.86
N SER A 297 -2.57 5.45 2.51
CA SER A 297 -1.11 5.60 2.58
C SER A 297 -0.57 5.71 4.01
N GLY A 298 -1.47 5.89 4.99
CA GLY A 298 -1.14 6.04 6.40
C GLY A 298 -1.12 7.51 6.83
N ASN A 299 -0.45 7.80 7.92
CA ASN A 299 -0.34 9.12 8.52
C ASN A 299 1.06 9.31 9.12
N PHE A 300 1.27 10.39 9.89
CA PHE A 300 2.59 10.67 10.48
C PHE A 300 3.05 9.64 11.53
N THR A 301 2.14 8.81 12.08
CA THR A 301 2.47 7.76 13.05
C THR A 301 2.60 6.38 12.42
N TYR A 302 2.10 6.17 11.21
CA TYR A 302 2.02 4.87 10.57
C TYR A 302 2.23 4.98 9.05
N ASP A 303 3.29 4.36 8.55
CA ASP A 303 3.54 4.30 7.11
C ASP A 303 2.84 3.08 6.49
N ASN A 304 1.81 3.34 5.69
CA ASN A 304 1.05 2.30 4.99
C ASN A 304 1.16 2.40 3.46
N LYS A 305 2.16 3.13 2.94
CA LYS A 305 2.40 3.26 1.50
C LYS A 305 2.56 1.92 0.78
N PRO A 306 3.17 0.86 1.36
CA PRO A 306 3.18 -0.46 0.72
C PRO A 306 1.78 -1.01 0.45
N GLU A 307 0.84 -0.85 1.39
CA GLU A 307 -0.54 -1.28 1.19
C GLU A 307 -1.26 -0.42 0.16
N MET A 308 -1.08 0.90 0.21
CA MET A 308 -1.59 1.80 -0.83
C MET A 308 -1.07 1.38 -2.22
N ALA A 309 0.22 1.09 -2.37
CA ALA A 309 0.80 0.61 -3.62
C ALA A 309 0.20 -0.74 -4.04
N ALA A 310 0.03 -1.68 -3.11
CA ALA A 310 -0.61 -2.96 -3.41
C ALA A 310 -2.03 -2.78 -3.95
N VAL A 311 -2.82 -1.89 -3.35
CA VAL A 311 -4.21 -1.63 -3.76
C VAL A 311 -4.27 -0.82 -5.06
N LEU A 312 -3.40 0.20 -5.24
CA LEU A 312 -3.40 1.05 -6.43
C LEU A 312 -2.96 0.31 -7.69
N TRP A 313 -2.00 -0.60 -7.57
CA TRP A 313 -1.64 -1.48 -8.68
C TRP A 313 -2.63 -2.64 -8.83
N GLY A 314 -3.13 -3.16 -7.72
CA GLY A 314 -4.08 -4.28 -7.68
C GLY A 314 -5.46 -3.94 -8.24
N CYS A 315 -5.94 -2.70 -8.08
CA CYS A 315 -7.26 -2.30 -8.54
C CYS A 315 -7.40 -2.32 -10.07
N VAL A 316 -6.29 -2.24 -10.81
CA VAL A 316 -6.30 -2.40 -12.28
C VAL A 316 -6.83 -3.78 -12.66
N TYR A 317 -6.40 -4.83 -11.96
CA TYR A 317 -6.86 -6.19 -12.19
C TYR A 317 -8.34 -6.36 -11.86
N ILE A 318 -8.85 -5.64 -10.86
CA ILE A 318 -10.28 -5.64 -10.54
C ILE A 318 -11.05 -5.10 -11.73
N TYR A 319 -10.67 -3.95 -12.28
CA TYR A 319 -11.38 -3.33 -13.39
C TYR A 319 -11.23 -4.12 -14.70
N ASP A 320 -10.08 -4.74 -14.95
CA ASP A 320 -9.90 -5.72 -16.03
C ASP A 320 -10.90 -6.88 -15.88
N TYR A 321 -11.00 -7.42 -14.67
CA TYR A 321 -11.92 -8.51 -14.38
C TYR A 321 -13.37 -8.08 -14.57
N LEU A 322 -13.78 -6.94 -14.01
CA LEU A 322 -15.13 -6.38 -14.14
C LEU A 322 -15.54 -6.18 -15.61
N LEU A 323 -14.64 -5.66 -16.43
CA LEU A 323 -14.86 -5.52 -17.87
C LEU A 323 -14.98 -6.88 -18.55
N SER A 324 -14.10 -7.84 -18.21
CA SER A 324 -14.07 -9.17 -18.83
C SER A 324 -15.36 -9.97 -18.65
N ILE A 325 -16.05 -9.78 -17.51
CA ILE A 325 -17.34 -10.43 -17.22
C ILE A 325 -18.56 -9.59 -17.61
N GLY A 326 -18.34 -8.40 -18.20
CA GLY A 326 -19.37 -7.49 -18.68
C GLY A 326 -20.10 -6.69 -17.59
N LEU A 327 -19.56 -6.62 -16.37
CA LEU A 327 -20.19 -5.97 -15.23
C LEU A 327 -20.13 -4.43 -15.31
N ILE A 328 -19.16 -3.91 -16.05
CA ILE A 328 -19.02 -2.49 -16.36
C ILE A 328 -18.87 -2.27 -17.87
N SER A 329 -19.27 -1.09 -18.31
CA SER A 329 -19.12 -0.62 -19.68
C SER A 329 -17.66 -0.27 -20.00
N ARG A 330 -17.35 -0.22 -21.29
CA ARG A 330 -16.04 0.24 -21.77
C ARG A 330 -15.75 1.68 -21.35
N GLU A 331 -16.78 2.53 -21.28
CA GLU A 331 -16.65 3.92 -20.86
C GLU A 331 -16.23 4.06 -19.38
N VAL A 332 -16.90 3.33 -18.48
CA VAL A 332 -16.55 3.32 -17.05
C VAL A 332 -15.12 2.81 -16.86
N TYR A 333 -14.76 1.75 -17.58
CA TYR A 333 -13.42 1.18 -17.56
C TYR A 333 -12.34 2.16 -18.05
N GLU A 334 -12.55 2.83 -19.19
CA GLU A 334 -11.57 3.77 -19.75
C GLU A 334 -11.35 4.98 -18.83
N LYS A 335 -12.42 5.49 -18.20
CA LYS A 335 -12.32 6.53 -17.17
C LYS A 335 -11.48 6.06 -16.00
N PHE A 336 -11.68 4.84 -15.51
CA PHE A 336 -10.86 4.26 -14.45
C PHE A 336 -9.38 4.17 -14.87
N ILE A 337 -9.07 3.61 -16.05
CA ILE A 337 -7.68 3.41 -16.50
C ILE A 337 -6.92 4.73 -16.59
N ILE A 338 -7.56 5.80 -17.08
CA ILE A 338 -6.95 7.13 -17.13
C ILE A 338 -6.62 7.63 -15.72
N GLN A 339 -7.57 7.52 -14.78
CA GLN A 339 -7.36 7.98 -13.40
C GLN A 339 -6.32 7.13 -12.66
N SER A 340 -6.34 5.81 -12.82
CA SER A 340 -5.35 4.92 -12.21
C SER A 340 -3.95 5.17 -12.75
N ARG A 341 -3.79 5.37 -14.07
CA ARG A 341 -2.48 5.68 -14.68
C ARG A 341 -1.94 7.00 -14.17
N ARG A 342 -2.78 8.04 -14.10
CA ARG A 342 -2.38 9.32 -13.52
C ARG A 342 -1.90 9.16 -12.09
N LEU A 343 -2.69 8.54 -11.23
CA LEU A 343 -2.35 8.40 -9.81
C LEU A 343 -1.08 7.55 -9.60
N LYS A 344 -0.89 6.46 -10.35
CA LYS A 344 0.38 5.71 -10.36
C LYS A 344 1.57 6.58 -10.72
N GLY A 345 1.45 7.38 -11.79
CA GLY A 345 2.51 8.30 -12.19
C GLY A 345 2.86 9.29 -11.08
N LEU A 346 1.84 9.89 -10.43
CA LEU A 346 2.06 10.80 -9.30
C LEU A 346 2.83 10.12 -8.16
N VAL A 347 2.42 8.91 -7.77
CA VAL A 347 3.09 8.10 -6.73
C VAL A 347 4.53 7.77 -7.11
N ILE A 348 4.78 7.37 -8.36
CA ILE A 348 6.14 7.07 -8.87
C ILE A 348 7.03 8.31 -8.82
N GLY A 349 6.52 9.46 -9.26
CA GLY A 349 7.26 10.72 -9.27
C GLY A 349 7.56 11.26 -7.88
N GLN A 350 6.62 11.10 -6.94
CA GLN A 350 6.75 11.61 -5.58
C GLN A 350 7.64 10.73 -4.70
N PHE A 351 7.58 9.40 -4.87
CA PHE A 351 8.31 8.44 -4.02
C PHE A 351 9.44 7.73 -4.77
N THR A 352 9.98 8.37 -5.81
CA THR A 352 11.01 7.77 -6.67
C THR A 352 12.14 7.06 -5.90
N PRO A 353 12.72 7.55 -4.77
CA PRO A 353 13.80 6.82 -4.08
C PRO A 353 13.35 5.62 -3.22
N TYR A 354 12.05 5.41 -3.05
CA TYR A 354 11.48 4.34 -2.20
C TYR A 354 10.77 3.24 -3.00
N LEU A 355 10.70 3.35 -4.33
CA LEU A 355 9.91 2.43 -5.17
C LEU A 355 10.33 0.96 -5.08
N TRP A 356 11.59 0.69 -4.74
CA TRP A 356 12.13 -0.66 -4.56
C TRP A 356 11.39 -1.43 -3.45
N GLU A 357 10.85 -0.73 -2.46
CA GLU A 357 10.05 -1.29 -1.36
C GLU A 357 8.64 -1.74 -1.81
N TYR A 358 8.26 -1.35 -3.04
CA TYR A 358 6.98 -1.66 -3.68
C TYR A 358 7.15 -2.56 -4.92
N ASP A 359 8.36 -3.08 -5.21
CA ASP A 359 8.61 -3.87 -6.43
C ASP A 359 7.79 -5.18 -6.49
N PHE A 360 7.18 -5.60 -5.38
CA PHE A 360 6.25 -6.73 -5.35
C PHE A 360 5.10 -6.60 -6.37
N VAL A 361 4.68 -5.39 -6.76
CA VAL A 361 3.62 -5.18 -7.77
C VAL A 361 4.02 -5.74 -9.14
N HIS A 362 5.33 -5.88 -9.40
CA HIS A 362 5.88 -6.47 -10.62
C HIS A 362 6.23 -7.96 -10.48
N SER A 363 5.92 -8.57 -9.34
CA SER A 363 5.92 -10.03 -9.18
C SER A 363 4.63 -10.68 -9.69
N TRP A 364 3.60 -9.86 -9.94
CA TRP A 364 2.31 -10.28 -10.46
C TRP A 364 2.35 -10.35 -11.99
N GLY A 365 1.52 -11.19 -12.60
CA GLY A 365 1.43 -11.32 -14.05
C GLY A 365 0.81 -10.10 -14.72
N LEU A 366 1.25 -9.75 -15.92
CA LEU A 366 0.83 -8.55 -16.68
C LEU A 366 -0.70 -8.30 -16.64
N PRO A 367 -1.17 -7.10 -16.23
CA PRO A 367 -2.57 -6.72 -16.34
C PRO A 367 -3.05 -6.71 -17.80
N ASP A 368 -4.34 -6.96 -18.05
CA ASP A 368 -4.88 -7.01 -19.41
C ASP A 368 -4.93 -5.61 -20.06
N SER A 369 -4.96 -4.55 -19.24
CA SER A 369 -5.03 -3.16 -19.69
C SER A 369 -3.68 -2.50 -20.01
N ILE A 370 -2.57 -3.10 -19.58
CA ILE A 370 -1.25 -2.44 -19.56
C ILE A 370 -0.36 -3.07 -20.64
N ASP A 371 0.30 -2.22 -21.41
CA ASP A 371 1.25 -2.65 -22.43
C ASP A 371 2.49 -3.28 -21.78
N GLU A 372 3.04 -4.32 -22.41
CA GLU A 372 4.21 -5.03 -21.91
C GLU A 372 5.44 -4.11 -21.79
N ALA A 373 5.59 -3.13 -22.67
CA ALA A 373 6.66 -2.15 -22.60
C ALA A 373 6.44 -1.17 -21.43
N GLU A 374 5.22 -0.65 -21.23
CA GLU A 374 4.89 0.19 -20.05
C GLU A 374 5.23 -0.55 -18.75
N PHE A 375 4.78 -1.79 -18.60
CA PHE A 375 5.05 -2.63 -17.42
C PHE A 375 6.55 -2.92 -17.23
N THR A 376 7.26 -3.23 -18.30
CA THR A 376 8.70 -3.57 -18.25
C THR A 376 9.55 -2.35 -17.89
N GLU A 377 9.26 -1.18 -18.45
CA GLU A 377 9.99 0.04 -18.12
C GLU A 377 9.64 0.54 -16.71
N GLU A 378 8.39 0.42 -16.27
CA GLU A 378 7.98 0.69 -14.88
C GLU A 378 8.78 -0.16 -13.89
N GLN A 379 8.88 -1.47 -14.11
CA GLN A 379 9.65 -2.38 -13.26
C GLN A 379 11.13 -1.96 -13.15
N LYS A 380 11.74 -1.48 -14.25
CA LYS A 380 13.13 -1.00 -14.21
C LYS A 380 13.28 0.23 -13.31
N ILE A 381 12.33 1.17 -13.35
CA ILE A 381 12.34 2.34 -12.47
C ILE A 381 12.31 1.91 -11.00
N PHE A 382 11.41 0.99 -10.65
CA PHE A 382 11.27 0.49 -9.28
C PHE A 382 12.56 -0.16 -8.80
N ARG A 383 13.14 -1.06 -9.60
CA ARG A 383 14.39 -1.75 -9.25
C ARG A 383 15.58 -0.81 -9.13
N LYS A 384 15.72 0.18 -10.02
CA LYS A 384 16.80 1.17 -9.94
C LYS A 384 16.74 2.00 -8.66
N SER A 385 15.54 2.20 -8.11
CA SER A 385 15.37 3.12 -6.97
C SER A 385 16.08 2.69 -5.68
N ILE A 386 16.47 1.42 -5.57
CA ILE A 386 17.30 0.95 -4.45
C ILE A 386 18.64 1.70 -4.38
N ASP A 387 19.15 2.20 -5.52
CA ASP A 387 20.43 2.90 -5.62
C ASP A 387 20.31 4.43 -5.55
N PHE A 388 19.09 4.97 -5.48
CA PHE A 388 18.85 6.41 -5.50
C PHE A 388 19.17 7.07 -4.15
N LYS A 389 20.33 7.73 -4.08
CA LYS A 389 20.88 8.32 -2.84
C LYS A 389 20.31 9.68 -2.48
N ARG A 390 19.59 10.32 -3.40
CA ARG A 390 19.12 11.70 -3.25
C ARG A 390 17.62 11.76 -3.41
N ASN A 391 16.97 12.59 -2.60
CA ASN A 391 15.56 12.87 -2.71
C ASN A 391 15.33 14.17 -3.52
N ASP A 392 15.90 14.21 -4.73
CA ASP A 392 15.68 15.31 -5.69
C ASP A 392 15.27 14.71 -7.05
N PHE A 393 14.00 14.84 -7.37
CA PHE A 393 13.44 14.29 -8.60
C PHE A 393 14.15 14.80 -9.87
N ASN A 394 14.69 16.02 -9.90
CA ASN A 394 15.39 16.51 -11.10
C ASN A 394 16.67 15.75 -11.40
N GLU A 395 17.32 15.21 -10.37
CA GLU A 395 18.48 14.35 -10.52
C GLU A 395 18.06 12.92 -10.81
N LEU A 396 17.08 12.39 -10.08
CA LEU A 396 16.56 11.04 -10.30
C LEU A 396 15.98 10.87 -11.70
N LYS A 397 15.27 11.88 -12.21
CA LYS A 397 14.75 11.92 -13.59
C LYS A 397 15.84 11.66 -14.63
N LYS A 398 17.08 12.10 -14.39
CA LYS A 398 18.21 11.83 -15.29
C LYS A 398 18.60 10.36 -15.27
N GLU A 399 18.57 9.73 -14.10
CA GLU A 399 18.91 8.31 -13.89
C GLU A 399 17.89 7.34 -14.52
N ILE A 400 16.63 7.78 -14.66
CA ILE A 400 15.53 7.01 -15.28
C ILE A 400 15.11 7.54 -16.68
N SER A 401 15.94 8.38 -17.30
CA SER A 401 15.56 9.06 -18.55
C SER A 401 15.29 8.11 -19.74
N ALA A 402 15.95 6.95 -19.78
CA ALA A 402 15.73 5.94 -20.82
C ALA A 402 14.38 5.24 -20.67
N GLU A 403 14.01 4.91 -19.42
CA GLU A 403 12.71 4.33 -19.08
C GLU A 403 11.59 5.33 -19.37
N LEU A 404 11.73 6.59 -18.94
CA LEU A 404 10.73 7.65 -19.20
C LEU A 404 10.48 7.87 -20.69
N ALA A 405 11.50 7.72 -21.54
CA ALA A 405 11.33 7.86 -22.99
C ALA A 405 10.53 6.70 -23.63
N SER A 406 10.39 5.58 -22.93
CA SER A 406 9.84 4.32 -23.46
C SER A 406 8.56 3.86 -22.76
N ILE A 407 8.26 4.38 -21.56
CA ILE A 407 7.11 3.99 -20.72
C ILE A 407 5.76 4.56 -21.18
N GLY A 408 5.74 5.35 -22.26
CA GLY A 408 4.51 5.91 -22.84
C GLY A 408 3.88 7.02 -22.00
N ALA A 409 2.54 7.08 -21.98
CA ALA A 409 1.77 8.15 -21.35
C ALA A 409 1.96 8.25 -19.83
N LEU A 410 2.45 7.19 -19.17
CA LEU A 410 2.78 7.22 -17.75
C LEU A 410 3.91 8.24 -17.44
N SER A 411 4.82 8.49 -18.40
CA SER A 411 5.95 9.41 -18.21
C SER A 411 5.53 10.82 -17.82
N ASP A 412 4.49 11.37 -18.46
CA ASP A 412 4.00 12.73 -18.20
C ASP A 412 3.49 12.87 -16.75
N TYR A 413 2.79 11.85 -16.24
CA TYR A 413 2.29 11.83 -14.86
C TYR A 413 3.41 11.60 -13.84
N ILE A 414 4.45 10.83 -14.18
CA ILE A 414 5.66 10.70 -13.35
C ILE A 414 6.34 12.07 -13.21
N GLU A 415 6.45 12.81 -14.30
CA GLU A 415 6.99 14.16 -14.26
C GLU A 415 6.12 15.15 -13.48
N GLU A 416 4.79 15.02 -13.55
CA GLU A 416 3.84 15.79 -12.73
C GLU A 416 4.08 15.53 -11.25
N GLY A 417 4.12 14.26 -10.84
CA GLY A 417 4.33 13.84 -9.45
C GLY A 417 5.64 14.37 -8.87
N GLY A 418 6.73 14.28 -9.64
CA GLY A 418 8.04 14.75 -9.20
C GLY A 418 8.22 16.27 -9.15
N LYS A 419 7.29 17.05 -9.72
CA LYS A 419 7.27 18.52 -9.63
C LYS A 419 6.40 19.03 -8.48
N SER A 420 5.53 18.20 -7.92
CA SER A 420 4.59 18.62 -6.88
C SER A 420 5.34 18.98 -5.59
N GLN A 421 5.12 20.20 -5.10
CA GLN A 421 5.66 20.65 -3.80
C GLN A 421 4.80 20.17 -2.62
N GLU A 422 3.52 19.91 -2.88
CA GLU A 422 2.58 19.28 -1.95
C GLU A 422 2.46 17.81 -2.35
N ALA A 423 2.67 16.91 -1.40
CA ALA A 423 2.45 15.49 -1.61
C ALA A 423 0.98 15.28 -2.02
N VAL A 424 0.72 14.63 -3.16
CA VAL A 424 -0.66 14.28 -3.60
C VAL A 424 -1.40 13.46 -2.53
N MET A 425 -0.62 12.84 -1.64
CA MET A 425 -1.06 12.01 -0.52
C MET A 425 -1.07 12.73 0.84
N ASP A 426 -0.82 14.03 0.90
CA ASP A 426 -0.94 14.85 2.11
C ASP A 426 -2.32 15.54 2.21
N LEU A 427 -3.35 14.87 1.67
CA LEU A 427 -4.74 15.28 1.83
C LEU A 427 -5.32 14.85 3.19
N SER A 428 -4.56 14.12 4.01
CA SER A 428 -4.91 13.82 5.40
C SER A 428 -4.99 15.10 6.25
N GLU A 429 -4.29 16.18 5.88
CA GLU A 429 -4.35 17.46 6.59
C GLU A 429 -5.59 18.31 6.24
N LEU A 430 -6.44 17.89 5.30
CA LEU A 430 -7.72 18.56 4.99
C LEU A 430 -8.86 18.17 5.96
N GLU A 431 -8.52 17.80 7.21
CA GLU A 431 -9.47 17.54 8.30
C GLU A 431 -10.31 18.77 8.70
N ASP A 432 -9.95 19.99 8.28
CA ASP A 432 -10.67 21.22 8.65
C ASP A 432 -12.02 21.43 7.94
N PHE A 433 -12.51 20.47 7.14
CA PHE A 433 -13.83 20.57 6.47
C PHE A 433 -14.83 19.45 6.76
N TYR A 434 -14.58 18.59 7.77
CA TYR A 434 -15.59 17.61 8.18
C TYR A 434 -15.75 17.54 9.70
N THR A 435 -16.78 18.21 10.21
CA THR A 435 -17.33 17.95 11.55
C THR A 435 -17.85 16.51 11.62
N PRO A 436 -17.49 15.73 12.65
CA PRO A 436 -18.06 14.40 12.86
C PRO A 436 -19.56 14.52 13.13
N PHE A 437 -20.35 13.71 12.43
CA PHE A 437 -21.75 13.35 12.71
C PHE A 437 -22.47 14.19 13.78
N GLY A 438 -23.17 15.23 13.34
CA GLY A 438 -24.27 15.84 14.08
C GLY A 438 -25.58 15.54 13.34
N GLU A 439 -26.54 15.00 14.07
CA GLU A 439 -27.94 14.89 13.65
C GLU A 439 -28.46 16.26 13.17
N ASP A 440 -29.36 16.23 12.19
CA ASP A 440 -30.11 17.36 11.62
C ASP A 440 -29.34 18.32 10.70
N ASP A 441 -29.26 17.98 9.40
CA ASP A 441 -29.45 18.96 8.32
C ASP A 441 -30.04 18.27 7.08
N GLU A 442 -31.22 18.71 6.66
CA GLU A 442 -31.92 18.30 5.44
C GLU A 442 -31.12 18.71 4.18
N PRO A 443 -31.35 18.04 3.02
CA PRO A 443 -30.50 18.17 1.84
C PRO A 443 -30.78 19.46 1.07
N ASP A 444 -29.73 20.21 0.73
CA ASP A 444 -29.80 21.16 -0.40
C ASP A 444 -29.67 20.36 -1.71
N ASP A 445 -30.81 20.24 -2.39
CA ASP A 445 -30.98 19.77 -3.76
C ASP A 445 -30.30 20.73 -4.74
N GLU A 446 -29.19 20.31 -5.35
CA GLU A 446 -28.78 20.81 -6.67
C GLU A 446 -27.98 19.72 -7.39
N PHE A 447 -28.72 18.72 -7.88
CA PHE A 447 -28.24 17.71 -8.81
C PHE A 447 -28.73 18.13 -10.19
N ASP A 448 -27.94 18.92 -10.91
CA ASP A 448 -28.26 19.25 -12.30
C ASP A 448 -27.97 18.06 -13.23
N ASP A 449 -28.99 17.81 -14.02
CA ASP A 449 -29.20 16.79 -15.02
C ASP A 449 -28.08 16.78 -16.07
N TYR A 450 -27.39 15.64 -16.23
CA TYR A 450 -26.62 15.38 -17.45
C TYR A 450 -27.53 14.61 -18.40
N ASP A 451 -28.22 15.35 -19.26
CA ASP A 451 -29.06 14.80 -20.33
C ASP A 451 -28.18 14.37 -21.52
N GLU A 452 -28.39 13.12 -21.95
CA GLU A 452 -27.85 12.54 -23.17
C GLU A 452 -28.55 13.18 -24.38
N THR A 453 -27.82 13.91 -25.24
CA THR A 453 -28.12 13.91 -26.69
C THR A 453 -26.90 14.32 -27.53
N ASP A 454 -26.52 13.44 -28.45
CA ASP A 454 -25.74 13.70 -29.67
C ASP A 454 -26.36 14.83 -30.52
N THR A 455 -25.53 15.65 -31.17
CA THR A 455 -25.44 15.79 -32.66
C THR A 455 -24.51 16.94 -33.08
N ASP A 456 -23.61 16.61 -34.02
CA ASP A 456 -22.98 17.38 -35.11
C ASP A 456 -22.93 18.94 -35.07
N PHE A 457 -21.76 19.53 -35.36
CA PHE A 457 -21.49 20.34 -36.59
C PHE A 457 -20.14 21.08 -36.51
N GLU A 458 -19.29 20.76 -37.49
CA GLU A 458 -18.34 21.55 -38.31
C GLU A 458 -17.59 22.80 -37.79
N ASP A 459 -16.30 22.76 -38.15
CA ASP A 459 -15.25 23.79 -38.26
C ASP A 459 -15.68 25.11 -38.94
N THR A 460 -15.40 26.24 -38.27
CA THR A 460 -14.81 27.43 -38.91
C THR A 460 -14.03 28.25 -37.87
N GLY A 461 -12.75 28.52 -38.13
CA GLY A 461 -11.92 29.38 -37.31
C GLY A 461 -12.27 30.87 -37.41
N ASP A 462 -11.93 31.61 -36.35
CA ASP A 462 -11.32 32.95 -36.43
C ASP A 462 -10.72 33.34 -35.07
N ASN A 463 -9.47 33.84 -35.10
CA ASN A 463 -8.76 34.44 -33.98
C ASN A 463 -9.26 35.87 -33.77
N GLU A 464 -9.51 36.30 -32.53
CA GLU A 464 -9.27 37.68 -32.04
C GLU A 464 -9.29 37.74 -30.48
N PRO A 465 -8.76 38.81 -29.85
CA PRO A 465 -7.76 38.71 -28.78
C PRO A 465 -8.34 38.58 -27.36
N THR A 466 -7.60 37.89 -26.50
CA THR A 466 -7.85 37.82 -25.06
C THR A 466 -7.76 39.22 -24.42
N GLU A 467 -8.90 39.81 -24.06
CA GLU A 467 -8.96 40.93 -23.14
C GLU A 467 -8.49 40.47 -21.76
N THR A 468 -7.34 40.99 -21.34
CA THR A 468 -6.84 40.80 -19.99
C THR A 468 -7.75 41.53 -19.01
N TRP A 469 -8.61 40.80 -18.31
CA TRP A 469 -9.39 41.35 -17.21
C TRP A 469 -8.46 41.93 -16.13
N PRO A 470 -8.82 43.07 -15.49
CA PRO A 470 -8.02 43.63 -14.42
C PRO A 470 -7.83 42.60 -13.29
N LYS A 471 -6.64 42.53 -12.69
CA LYS A 471 -6.40 41.70 -11.50
C LYS A 471 -7.29 42.20 -10.35
N VAL A 472 -8.46 41.59 -10.19
CA VAL A 472 -9.39 41.87 -9.09
C VAL A 472 -8.81 41.28 -7.80
N GLY A 473 -8.74 42.07 -6.73
CA GLY A 473 -8.26 41.58 -5.45
C GLY A 473 -9.18 40.49 -4.91
N ARG A 474 -8.61 39.43 -4.30
CA ARG A 474 -9.37 38.28 -3.75
C ARG A 474 -10.56 38.68 -2.85
N ASN A 475 -10.47 39.83 -2.17
CA ASN A 475 -11.52 40.31 -1.26
C ASN A 475 -12.45 41.38 -1.88
N ASP A 476 -12.24 41.80 -3.12
CA ASP A 476 -13.06 42.78 -3.82
C ASP A 476 -14.35 42.14 -4.36
N PRO A 477 -15.41 42.92 -4.63
CA PRO A 477 -16.64 42.42 -5.25
C PRO A 477 -16.36 41.75 -6.60
N CYS A 478 -16.98 40.60 -6.84
CA CYS A 478 -16.77 39.81 -8.03
C CYS A 478 -17.38 40.50 -9.27
N PRO A 479 -16.62 40.65 -10.37
CA PRO A 479 -17.10 41.37 -11.57
C PRO A 479 -18.20 40.62 -12.34
N CYS A 480 -18.52 39.37 -12.00
CA CYS A 480 -19.65 38.63 -12.59
C CYS A 480 -21.03 39.13 -12.12
N GLY A 481 -21.08 40.10 -11.19
CA GLY A 481 -22.33 40.70 -10.71
C GLY A 481 -23.03 39.91 -9.59
N SER A 482 -22.40 38.86 -9.05
CA SER A 482 -22.98 38.03 -7.98
C SER A 482 -23.15 38.71 -6.62
N GLY A 483 -22.58 39.91 -6.44
CA GLY A 483 -22.56 40.62 -5.15
C GLY A 483 -21.63 40.03 -4.09
N LYS A 484 -20.95 38.90 -4.38
CA LYS A 484 -20.01 38.22 -3.47
C LYS A 484 -18.57 38.70 -3.71
N LYS A 485 -17.66 38.45 -2.75
CA LYS A 485 -16.21 38.67 -2.95
C LYS A 485 -15.66 37.70 -3.99
N TYR A 486 -14.66 38.11 -4.79
CA TYR A 486 -14.09 37.30 -5.88
C TYR A 486 -13.67 35.88 -5.42
N LYS A 487 -13.04 35.76 -4.24
CA LYS A 487 -12.63 34.48 -3.65
C LYS A 487 -13.75 33.52 -3.23
N LYS A 488 -15.00 33.97 -3.24
CA LYS A 488 -16.18 33.19 -2.83
C LYS A 488 -17.11 32.91 -4.01
N CYS A 489 -16.67 33.22 -5.23
CA CYS A 489 -17.52 33.17 -6.41
C CYS A 489 -16.82 32.55 -7.61
N CYS A 490 -15.55 32.90 -7.86
CA CYS A 490 -14.85 32.51 -9.09
C CYS A 490 -13.42 31.97 -8.86
N LEU A 491 -13.00 31.89 -7.60
CA LEU A 491 -11.90 31.07 -7.09
C LEU A 491 -12.51 30.13 -6.07
#